data_AF-A0A4R8I6U4-F1
#
_entry.id   AF-A0A4R8I6U4-F1
#
_cell.length_a   1.000
_cell.length_b   1.000
_cell.length_c   1.000
_cell.angle_alpha   90.00
_cell.angle_beta   90.00
_cell.angle_gamma   90.00
#
_symmetry.space_group_name_H-M   'P 1'
#
loop_
_entity.id
_entity.type
_entity.pdbx_description
1 polymer ?
#
loop_
_entity_poly.entity_id
_entity_poly.type
_entity_poly.pdbx_seq_one_letter_code
_entity_poly.pdbx_strand_id
1 'polypeptide(L)'
;MKKLISTLFLMSCSFVFAQEIFPPIVPPKITYRNLNSKKEALVEKKIFPMGDFKDLNFQKIILKNLSDNSSVAVFAIMTQFETFDNISKRTITFEKDELAKLIQSLQTMEQNSSTNPEQSTKFKYTTKDGIEIGSVYNSSQKLWENYINMSSVISMSIITFNTKELKELVQLLKKAEKSL
;
A
#
# COMPACT_ATOMS: atom_id res chain seq x y z
N MET A 1 -49.00 -35.02 69.45
CA MET A 1 -49.37 -33.95 68.48
C MET A 1 -48.17 -33.02 68.32
N LYS A 2 -47.20 -33.39 67.48
CA LYS A 2 -46.87 -32.75 66.18
C LYS A 2 -46.79 -31.21 66.20
N LYS A 3 -45.56 -30.67 66.27
CA LYS A 3 -45.17 -29.43 65.59
C LYS A 3 -43.78 -29.66 64.98
N LEU A 4 -43.75 -29.87 63.67
CA LEU A 4 -42.54 -29.99 62.86
C LEU A 4 -42.49 -28.71 62.01
N ILE A 5 -41.55 -27.81 62.29
CA ILE A 5 -41.38 -26.58 61.52
C ILE A 5 -40.41 -26.92 60.38
N SER A 6 -40.96 -26.95 59.17
CA SER A 6 -40.23 -27.19 57.92
C SER A 6 -39.69 -25.85 57.40
N THR A 7 -38.37 -25.74 57.24
CA THR A 7 -37.68 -24.61 56.66
C THR A 7 -37.73 -24.69 55.13
N LEU A 8 -38.40 -23.73 54.49
CA LEU A 8 -38.52 -23.62 53.04
C LEU A 8 -37.29 -22.88 52.48
N PHE A 9 -36.42 -23.59 51.75
CA PHE A 9 -35.26 -23.02 51.07
C PHE A 9 -35.68 -22.55 49.66
N LEU A 10 -35.81 -21.25 49.46
CA LEU A 10 -36.08 -20.63 48.16
C LEU A 10 -34.78 -20.60 47.34
N MET A 11 -34.61 -21.54 46.41
CA MET A 11 -33.61 -21.47 45.35
C MET A 11 -34.09 -20.50 44.28
N SER A 12 -33.53 -19.29 44.25
CA SER A 12 -33.68 -18.36 43.13
C SER A 12 -32.67 -18.71 42.03
N CYS A 13 -33.14 -19.34 40.96
CA CYS A 13 -32.37 -19.48 39.72
C CYS A 13 -32.12 -18.09 39.13
N SER A 14 -30.87 -17.65 39.15
CA SER A 14 -30.43 -16.44 38.45
C SER A 14 -30.30 -16.76 36.97
N PHE A 15 -31.24 -16.29 36.14
CA PHE A 15 -31.08 -16.29 34.69
C PHE A 15 -30.05 -15.22 34.32
N VAL A 16 -28.82 -15.63 34.05
CA VAL A 16 -27.81 -14.77 33.43
C VAL A 16 -28.15 -14.68 31.95
N PHE A 17 -28.73 -13.58 31.52
CA PHE A 17 -28.79 -13.25 30.10
C PHE A 17 -27.38 -12.84 29.66
N ALA A 18 -26.71 -13.72 28.91
CA ALA A 18 -25.52 -13.32 28.17
C ALA A 18 -25.94 -12.33 27.07
N GLN A 19 -25.52 -11.07 27.18
CA GLN A 19 -25.63 -10.12 26.07
C GLN A 19 -24.61 -10.52 25.01
N GLU A 20 -25.09 -11.04 23.87
CA GLU A 20 -24.28 -11.14 22.65
C GLU A 20 -24.01 -9.71 22.16
N ILE A 21 -22.83 -9.18 22.48
CA ILE A 21 -22.32 -7.95 21.89
C ILE A 21 -22.03 -8.28 20.42
N PHE A 22 -22.98 -7.95 19.53
CA PHE A 22 -22.71 -8.00 18.10
C PHE A 22 -21.51 -7.08 17.80
N PRO A 23 -20.51 -7.55 17.04
CA PRO A 23 -19.40 -6.69 16.66
C PRO A 23 -19.95 -5.46 15.94
N PRO A 24 -19.40 -4.26 16.19
CA PRO A 24 -19.86 -3.05 15.53
C PRO A 24 -19.79 -3.24 14.01
N ILE A 25 -20.87 -2.91 13.31
CA ILE A 25 -20.92 -2.93 11.84
C ILE A 25 -19.96 -1.85 11.36
N VAL A 26 -18.75 -2.24 10.95
CA VAL A 26 -17.77 -1.33 10.36
C VAL A 26 -18.20 -1.07 8.91
N PRO A 27 -18.51 0.18 8.51
CA PRO A 27 -18.84 0.46 7.13
C PRO A 27 -17.64 0.09 6.24
N PRO A 28 -17.88 -0.44 5.02
CA PRO A 28 -16.81 -0.86 4.14
C PRO A 28 -15.88 0.31 3.83
N LYS A 29 -14.56 0.09 3.97
CA LYS A 29 -13.52 1.07 3.64
C LYS A 29 -13.71 1.52 2.19
N ILE A 30 -13.83 2.84 1.97
CA ILE A 30 -13.83 3.41 0.63
C ILE A 30 -12.42 3.27 0.04
N THR A 31 -12.33 2.59 -1.09
CA THR A 31 -11.09 2.37 -1.83
C THR A 31 -11.08 3.20 -3.11
N TYR A 32 -9.90 3.49 -3.63
CA TYR A 32 -9.76 4.16 -4.93
C TYR A 32 -10.44 3.36 -6.04
N ARG A 33 -10.23 2.04 -6.05
CA ARG A 33 -10.82 1.16 -7.05
C ARG A 33 -12.35 1.23 -7.04
N ASN A 34 -12.96 1.12 -5.86
CA ASN A 34 -14.42 1.09 -5.73
C ASN A 34 -15.05 2.45 -6.06
N LEU A 35 -14.39 3.55 -5.68
CA LEU A 35 -14.90 4.89 -5.97
C LEU A 35 -14.69 5.27 -7.45
N ASN A 36 -13.57 4.90 -8.05
CA ASN A 36 -13.25 5.16 -9.46
C ASN A 36 -14.13 4.34 -10.43
N SER A 37 -14.58 3.15 -10.03
CA SER A 37 -15.45 2.30 -10.85
C SER A 37 -16.95 2.45 -10.54
N LYS A 38 -17.32 3.34 -9.61
CA LYS A 38 -18.72 3.55 -9.21
C LYS A 38 -19.52 4.08 -10.39
N LYS A 39 -20.59 3.35 -10.76
CA LYS A 39 -21.51 3.75 -11.82
C LYS A 39 -22.51 4.80 -11.30
N GLU A 40 -23.05 5.60 -12.21
CA GLU A 40 -24.08 6.61 -11.92
C GLU A 40 -23.68 7.63 -10.83
N ALA A 41 -22.38 7.86 -10.66
CA ALA A 41 -21.82 8.82 -9.73
C ALA A 41 -21.03 9.89 -10.48
N LEU A 42 -21.20 11.15 -10.11
CA LEU A 42 -20.36 12.24 -10.58
C LEU A 42 -19.11 12.31 -9.69
N VAL A 43 -17.97 11.90 -10.22
CA VAL A 43 -16.70 11.84 -9.47
C VAL A 43 -15.75 12.94 -9.95
N GLU A 44 -15.34 13.82 -9.04
CA GLU A 44 -14.25 14.78 -9.25
C GLU A 44 -12.91 14.07 -9.05
N LYS A 45 -11.96 14.25 -9.99
CA LYS A 45 -10.58 13.76 -9.89
C LYS A 45 -9.61 14.94 -9.91
N LYS A 46 -8.82 15.09 -8.84
CA LYS A 46 -7.74 16.07 -8.74
C LYS A 46 -6.39 15.37 -8.67
N ILE A 47 -5.44 15.85 -9.45
CA ILE A 47 -4.09 15.30 -9.54
C ILE A 47 -3.11 16.37 -9.07
N PHE A 48 -2.24 16.01 -8.14
CA PHE A 48 -1.23 16.91 -7.58
C PHE A 48 0.16 16.29 -7.82
N PRO A 49 1.08 17.00 -8.48
CA PRO A 49 2.45 16.50 -8.66
C PRO A 49 3.16 16.41 -7.30
N MET A 50 3.92 15.34 -7.08
CA MET A 50 4.66 15.07 -5.84
C MET A 50 6.18 14.96 -6.02
N GLY A 51 6.65 15.12 -7.25
CA GLY A 51 8.05 15.00 -7.64
C GLY A 51 8.26 13.88 -8.63
N ASP A 52 9.50 13.70 -9.04
CA ASP A 52 9.91 12.71 -10.01
C ASP A 52 11.05 11.87 -9.44
N PHE A 53 11.13 10.62 -9.89
CA PHE A 53 12.26 9.74 -9.65
C PHE A 53 12.62 9.03 -10.95
N LYS A 54 13.74 9.42 -11.57
CA LYS A 54 14.11 8.97 -12.93
C LYS A 54 12.93 9.23 -13.89
N ASP A 55 12.44 8.20 -14.57
CA ASP A 55 11.33 8.28 -15.51
C ASP A 55 9.95 8.05 -14.86
N LEU A 56 9.90 8.00 -13.52
CA LEU A 56 8.67 7.85 -12.75
C LEU A 56 8.17 9.21 -12.26
N ASN A 57 6.96 9.58 -12.65
CA ASN A 57 6.29 10.77 -12.12
C ASN A 57 5.40 10.37 -10.94
N PHE A 58 5.64 11.00 -9.79
CA PHE A 58 4.88 10.74 -8.57
C PHE A 58 3.77 11.76 -8.42
N GLN A 59 2.58 11.27 -8.09
CA GLN A 59 1.37 12.08 -7.99
C GLN A 59 0.56 11.68 -6.76
N LYS A 60 -0.21 12.62 -6.23
CA LYS A 60 -1.38 12.34 -5.40
C LYS A 60 -2.62 12.51 -6.22
N ILE A 61 -3.50 11.52 -6.16
CA ILE A 61 -4.81 11.57 -6.79
C ILE A 61 -5.85 11.61 -5.68
N ILE A 62 -6.71 12.63 -5.71
CA ILE A 62 -7.90 12.70 -4.87
C ILE A 62 -9.11 12.45 -5.75
N LEU A 63 -9.89 11.44 -5.41
CA LEU A 63 -11.22 11.25 -5.97
C LEU A 63 -12.27 11.68 -4.95
N LYS A 64 -13.28 12.42 -5.40
CA LYS A 64 -14.41 12.83 -4.58
C LYS A 64 -15.71 12.54 -5.33
N ASN A 65 -16.58 11.72 -4.75
CA ASN A 65 -17.94 11.57 -5.24
C ASN A 65 -18.76 12.80 -4.81
N LEU A 66 -19.33 13.52 -5.77
CA LEU A 66 -20.07 14.74 -5.48
C LEU A 66 -21.49 14.47 -4.96
N SER A 67 -22.04 13.27 -5.16
CA SER A 67 -23.38 12.92 -4.69
C SER A 67 -23.45 12.66 -3.18
N ASP A 68 -22.42 12.01 -2.62
CA ASP A 68 -22.37 11.62 -1.19
C ASP A 68 -21.17 12.23 -0.44
N ASN A 69 -20.40 13.12 -1.10
CA ASN A 69 -19.18 13.75 -0.58
C ASN A 69 -18.08 12.78 -0.11
N SER A 70 -18.19 11.48 -0.39
CA SER A 70 -17.11 10.54 -0.09
C SER A 70 -15.85 10.88 -0.87
N SER A 71 -14.68 10.74 -0.25
CA SER A 71 -13.41 10.99 -0.93
C SER A 71 -12.34 9.99 -0.54
N VAL A 72 -11.40 9.76 -1.45
CA VAL A 72 -10.24 8.91 -1.23
C VAL A 72 -9.03 9.55 -1.89
N ALA A 73 -7.91 9.56 -1.17
CA ALA A 73 -6.61 9.99 -1.66
C ALA A 73 -5.69 8.78 -1.82
N VAL A 74 -4.98 8.72 -2.93
CA VAL A 74 -3.97 7.70 -3.21
C VAL A 74 -2.69 8.31 -3.73
N PHE A 75 -1.59 7.62 -3.50
CA PHE A 75 -0.34 7.87 -4.19
C PHE A 75 -0.40 7.19 -5.56
N ALA A 76 0.21 7.79 -6.56
CA ALA A 76 0.24 7.25 -7.91
C ALA A 76 1.62 7.40 -8.53
N ILE A 77 2.03 6.37 -9.26
CA ILE A 77 3.21 6.37 -10.11
C ILE A 77 2.72 6.39 -11.55
N MET A 78 3.04 7.44 -12.28
CA MET A 78 2.79 7.54 -13.71
C MET A 78 4.09 7.27 -14.48
N THR A 79 4.00 6.41 -15.49
CA THR A 79 5.04 6.22 -16.49
C THR A 79 4.50 6.57 -17.87
N GLN A 80 5.37 7.12 -18.70
CA GLN A 80 5.12 7.35 -20.11
C GLN A 80 6.12 6.54 -20.92
N PHE A 81 5.65 5.83 -21.92
CA PHE A 81 6.48 5.12 -22.90
C PHE A 81 6.10 5.59 -24.29
N GLU A 82 7.12 5.80 -25.13
CA GLU A 82 6.97 6.27 -26.49
C GLU A 82 7.71 5.33 -27.44
N THR A 83 6.99 4.80 -28.42
CA THR A 83 7.55 4.22 -29.63
C THR A 83 7.41 5.23 -30.77
N PHE A 84 8.07 4.95 -31.90
CA PHE A 84 7.90 5.75 -33.11
C PHE A 84 6.42 5.99 -33.49
N ASP A 85 5.56 5.00 -33.23
CA ASP A 85 4.15 5.03 -33.62
C ASP A 85 3.18 5.38 -32.48
N ASN A 86 3.59 5.37 -31.21
CA ASN A 86 2.64 5.47 -30.09
C ASN A 86 3.23 6.04 -28.80
N ILE A 87 2.46 6.90 -28.12
CA ILE A 87 2.73 7.34 -26.75
C ILE A 87 1.70 6.72 -25.82
N SER A 88 2.14 5.86 -24.91
CA SER A 88 1.32 5.24 -23.88
C SER A 88 1.63 5.79 -22.50
N LYS A 89 0.59 6.03 -21.70
CA LYS A 89 0.71 6.42 -20.29
C LYS A 89 0.07 5.36 -19.41
N ARG A 90 0.79 4.95 -18.37
CA ARG A 90 0.29 4.02 -17.36
C ARG A 90 0.37 4.67 -15.99
N THR A 91 -0.72 4.60 -15.23
CA THR A 91 -0.76 5.05 -13.84
C THR A 91 -1.09 3.86 -12.94
N ILE A 92 -0.25 3.64 -11.94
CA ILE A 92 -0.48 2.65 -10.87
C ILE A 92 -0.72 3.41 -9.58
N THR A 93 -1.73 2.99 -8.80
CA THR A 93 -2.17 3.70 -7.60
C THR A 93 -1.96 2.84 -6.36
N PHE A 94 -1.50 3.45 -5.28
CA PHE A 94 -1.27 2.82 -3.99
C PHE A 94 -2.18 3.45 -2.94
N GLU A 95 -2.96 2.64 -2.25
CA GLU A 95 -3.60 3.08 -1.01
C GLU A 95 -2.54 3.34 0.07
N LYS A 96 -2.91 4.11 1.10
CA LYS A 96 -1.98 4.51 2.16
C LYS A 96 -1.29 3.32 2.83
N ASP A 97 -2.01 2.24 3.09
CA ASP A 97 -1.45 1.02 3.69
C ASP A 97 -0.58 0.21 2.73
N GLU A 98 -0.85 0.27 1.42
CA GLU A 98 -0.01 -0.35 0.39
C GLU A 98 1.30 0.44 0.23
N LEU A 99 1.23 1.77 0.24
CA LEU A 99 2.40 2.65 0.22
C LEU A 99 3.26 2.46 1.48
N ALA A 100 2.66 2.33 2.66
CA ALA A 100 3.38 2.05 3.92
C ALA A 100 4.20 0.76 3.83
N LYS A 101 3.60 -0.32 3.30
CA LYS A 101 4.28 -1.61 3.09
C LYS A 101 5.41 -1.52 2.07
N LEU A 102 5.19 -0.77 0.99
CA LEU A 102 6.23 -0.48 0.01
C LEU A 102 7.42 0.24 0.68
N ILE A 103 7.17 1.34 1.39
CA ILE A 103 8.21 2.11 2.10
C ILE A 103 8.97 1.20 3.07
N GLN A 104 8.26 0.42 3.89
CA GLN A 104 8.88 -0.50 4.84
C GLN A 104 9.78 -1.53 4.14
N SER A 105 9.33 -2.09 3.02
CA SER A 105 10.11 -3.08 2.26
C SER A 105 11.39 -2.47 1.69
N LEU A 106 11.32 -1.26 1.15
CA LEU A 106 12.49 -0.54 0.63
C LEU A 106 13.46 -0.12 1.74
N GLN A 107 12.97 0.25 2.92
CA GLN A 107 13.83 0.54 4.07
C GLN A 107 14.56 -0.71 4.56
N THR A 108 13.88 -1.85 4.63
CA THR A 108 14.52 -3.14 4.97
C THR A 108 15.57 -3.49 3.93
N MET A 109 15.30 -3.24 2.65
CA MET A 109 16.25 -3.45 1.55
C MET A 109 17.48 -2.53 1.67
N GLU A 110 17.29 -1.24 1.97
CA GLU A 110 18.37 -0.28 2.25
C GLU A 110 19.26 -0.74 3.41
N GLN A 111 18.65 -1.16 4.53
CA GLN A 111 19.37 -1.64 5.71
C GLN A 111 20.20 -2.88 5.43
N ASN A 112 19.62 -3.87 4.74
CA ASN A 112 20.35 -5.11 4.43
C ASN A 112 21.42 -4.91 3.34
N SER A 113 21.23 -3.93 2.44
CA SER A 113 22.21 -3.55 1.41
C SER A 113 23.34 -2.68 1.95
N SER A 114 23.41 -2.48 3.27
CA SER A 114 24.53 -1.81 3.95
C SER A 114 25.72 -2.75 4.19
N THR A 115 25.54 -4.06 3.99
CA THR A 115 26.58 -5.07 4.16
C THR A 115 27.03 -5.62 2.81
N ASN A 116 28.27 -6.11 2.75
CA ASN A 116 28.85 -6.75 1.56
C ASN A 116 28.87 -8.26 1.77
N PRO A 117 27.85 -9.00 1.30
CA PRO A 117 27.78 -10.44 1.51
C PRO A 117 28.87 -11.16 0.71
N GLU A 118 29.37 -12.27 1.25
CA GLU A 118 30.34 -13.13 0.56
C GLU A 118 29.70 -13.91 -0.60
N GLN A 119 28.39 -14.14 -0.53
CA GLN A 119 27.61 -14.86 -1.51
C GLN A 119 26.76 -13.92 -2.37
N SER A 120 26.47 -14.34 -3.60
CA SER A 120 25.53 -13.64 -4.50
C SER A 120 24.17 -13.49 -3.82
N THR A 121 23.86 -12.28 -3.38
CA THR A 121 22.64 -11.96 -2.63
C THR A 121 21.76 -11.02 -3.43
N LYS A 122 20.45 -11.29 -3.43
CA LYS A 122 19.44 -10.48 -4.11
C LYS A 122 18.23 -10.28 -3.20
N PHE A 123 17.65 -9.09 -3.23
CA PHE A 123 16.40 -8.77 -2.57
C PHE A 123 15.34 -8.44 -3.61
N LYS A 124 14.09 -8.82 -3.33
CA LYS A 124 12.96 -8.53 -4.19
C LYS A 124 11.71 -8.27 -3.36
N TYR A 125 10.96 -7.25 -3.75
CA TYR A 125 9.61 -6.96 -3.32
C TYR A 125 8.70 -6.79 -4.54
N THR A 126 7.54 -7.43 -4.54
CA THR A 126 6.56 -7.30 -5.63
C THR A 126 5.25 -6.77 -5.05
N THR A 127 4.77 -5.66 -5.62
CA THR A 127 3.50 -5.03 -5.26
C THR A 127 2.31 -5.83 -5.79
N LYS A 128 1.12 -5.55 -5.26
CA LYS A 128 -0.13 -6.19 -5.70
C LYS A 128 -0.44 -5.96 -7.19
N ASP A 129 -0.07 -4.80 -7.71
CA ASP A 129 -0.26 -4.43 -9.13
C ASP A 129 0.92 -4.84 -10.03
N GLY A 130 1.84 -5.66 -9.52
CA GLY A 130 2.89 -6.31 -10.30
C GLY A 130 4.14 -5.48 -10.54
N ILE A 131 4.31 -4.33 -9.88
CA ILE A 131 5.61 -3.63 -9.85
C ILE A 131 6.57 -4.45 -9.00
N GLU A 132 7.72 -4.80 -9.58
CA GLU A 132 8.81 -5.46 -8.89
C GLU A 132 9.91 -4.44 -8.57
N ILE A 133 10.43 -4.47 -7.35
CA ILE A 133 11.56 -3.64 -6.92
C ILE A 133 12.57 -4.55 -6.26
N GLY A 134 13.84 -4.41 -6.60
CA GLY A 134 14.87 -5.29 -6.08
C GLY A 134 16.24 -4.64 -5.97
N SER A 135 17.12 -5.36 -5.29
CA SER A 135 18.54 -5.04 -5.15
C SER A 135 19.36 -6.28 -5.47
N VAL A 136 20.44 -6.10 -6.21
CA VAL A 136 21.38 -7.16 -6.59
C VAL A 136 22.77 -6.74 -6.15
N TYR A 137 23.43 -7.59 -5.36
CA TYR A 137 24.83 -7.36 -5.02
C TYR A 137 25.73 -7.78 -6.17
N ASN A 138 26.49 -6.83 -6.70
CA ASN A 138 27.53 -7.09 -7.68
C ASN A 138 28.85 -7.37 -6.94
N SER A 139 29.25 -8.64 -6.90
CA SER A 139 30.47 -9.07 -6.20
C SER A 139 31.76 -8.53 -6.83
N SER A 140 31.79 -8.35 -8.16
CA SER A 140 32.96 -7.82 -8.88
C SER A 140 33.19 -6.34 -8.55
N GLN A 141 32.12 -5.55 -8.44
CA GLN A 141 32.20 -4.13 -8.12
C GLN A 141 32.10 -3.84 -6.63
N LYS A 142 31.72 -4.83 -5.81
CA LYS A 142 31.41 -4.71 -4.38
C LYS A 142 30.37 -3.62 -4.10
N LEU A 143 29.33 -3.56 -4.93
CA LEU A 143 28.29 -2.55 -4.89
C LEU A 143 26.91 -3.19 -5.05
N TRP A 144 25.91 -2.55 -4.44
CA TRP A 144 24.51 -2.89 -4.65
C TRP A 144 23.93 -2.07 -5.79
N GLU A 145 23.31 -2.75 -6.75
CA GLU A 145 22.53 -2.14 -7.81
C GLU A 145 21.04 -2.41 -7.56
N ASN A 146 20.22 -1.37 -7.63
CA ASN A 146 18.79 -1.45 -7.38
C ASN A 146 18.03 -1.29 -8.69
N TYR A 147 16.82 -1.83 -8.75
CA TYR A 147 15.97 -1.71 -9.91
C TYR A 147 14.49 -1.62 -9.54
N ILE A 148 13.72 -0.92 -10.37
CA ILE A 148 12.25 -0.96 -10.40
C ILE A 148 11.85 -1.49 -11.78
N ASN A 149 11.10 -2.58 -11.81
CA ASN A 149 10.50 -3.12 -13.01
C ASN A 149 8.98 -2.86 -13.00
N MET A 150 8.54 -2.00 -13.92
CA MET A 150 7.14 -1.59 -14.04
C MET A 150 6.28 -2.55 -14.89
N SER A 151 6.89 -3.51 -15.62
CA SER A 151 6.18 -4.45 -16.50
C SER A 151 6.38 -5.90 -16.09
N SER A 152 5.36 -6.73 -16.38
CA SER A 152 5.54 -8.19 -16.41
C SER A 152 5.93 -8.71 -17.80
N VAL A 153 6.05 -7.86 -18.85
CA VAL A 153 6.12 -8.33 -20.26
C VAL A 153 7.21 -7.69 -21.13
N ILE A 154 7.71 -6.48 -20.83
CA ILE A 154 8.68 -5.78 -21.72
C ILE A 154 9.91 -5.34 -20.92
N SER A 155 11.10 -5.75 -21.35
CA SER A 155 12.40 -5.44 -20.72
C SER A 155 12.75 -3.95 -20.69
N MET A 156 12.03 -3.11 -21.44
CA MET A 156 12.24 -1.67 -21.53
C MET A 156 11.72 -0.87 -20.32
N SER A 157 11.15 -1.53 -19.31
CA SER A 157 10.58 -0.85 -18.13
C SER A 157 11.37 -1.05 -16.85
N ILE A 158 12.65 -1.45 -16.96
CA ILE A 158 13.55 -1.59 -15.82
C ILE A 158 14.31 -0.28 -15.63
N ILE A 159 14.11 0.36 -14.50
CA ILE A 159 14.83 1.56 -14.06
C ILE A 159 15.86 1.12 -13.05
N THR A 160 17.16 1.29 -13.34
CA THR A 160 18.24 0.97 -12.41
C THR A 160 18.76 2.22 -11.69
N PHE A 161 19.23 2.04 -10.46
CA PHE A 161 19.71 3.14 -9.61
C PHE A 161 20.59 2.62 -8.45
N ASN A 162 21.41 3.51 -7.90
CA ASN A 162 22.34 3.18 -6.82
C ASN A 162 21.72 3.31 -5.41
N THR A 163 22.48 2.95 -4.38
CA THR A 163 22.02 2.98 -2.97
C THR A 163 21.69 4.39 -2.47
N LYS A 164 22.37 5.44 -2.94
CA LYS A 164 22.03 6.82 -2.58
C LYS A 164 20.66 7.19 -3.14
N GLU A 165 20.40 6.83 -4.39
CA GLU A 165 19.11 7.06 -5.05
C GLU A 165 17.99 6.23 -4.42
N LEU A 166 18.27 5.03 -3.91
CA LEU A 166 17.29 4.27 -3.11
C LEU A 166 16.86 5.04 -1.86
N LYS A 167 17.81 5.68 -1.16
CA LYS A 167 17.51 6.51 0.02
C LYS A 167 16.66 7.73 -0.36
N GLU A 168 16.98 8.38 -1.48
CA GLU A 168 16.18 9.50 -2.01
C GLU A 168 14.76 9.07 -2.36
N LEU A 169 14.60 7.91 -3.01
CA LEU A 169 13.29 7.31 -3.30
C LEU A 169 12.48 7.06 -2.03
N VAL A 170 13.07 6.43 -1.01
CA VAL A 170 12.41 6.19 0.28
C VAL A 170 11.96 7.51 0.93
N GLN A 171 12.77 8.56 0.85
CA GLN A 171 12.41 9.87 1.39
C GLN A 171 11.24 10.53 0.63
N LEU A 172 11.23 10.45 -0.70
CA LEU A 172 10.13 10.93 -1.54
C LEU A 172 8.82 10.20 -1.20
N LEU A 173 8.87 8.87 -1.09
CA LEU A 173 7.69 8.07 -0.77
C LEU A 173 7.16 8.37 0.64
N LYS A 174 8.03 8.55 1.65
CA LYS A 174 7.62 8.98 2.99
C LYS A 174 6.97 10.35 3.01
N LYS A 175 7.48 11.29 2.21
CA LYS A 175 6.86 12.61 2.06
C LYS A 175 5.48 12.49 1.44
N ALA A 176 5.34 11.67 0.41
CA ALA A 176 4.06 11.39 -0.23
C ALA A 176 3.05 10.74 0.75
N GLU A 177 3.46 9.71 1.49
CA GLU A 177 2.63 9.01 2.47
C GLU A 177 2.06 9.96 3.54
N LYS A 178 2.87 10.88 4.06
CA LYS A 178 2.42 11.88 5.06
C LYS A 178 1.35 12.82 4.53
N SER A 179 1.27 12.98 3.21
CA SER A 179 0.33 13.88 2.55
C SER A 179 -0.94 13.19 2.05
N LEU A 180 -1.06 11.86 2.20
CA LEU A 180 -2.28 11.09 1.95
C LEU A 180 -3.21 11.11 3.17
#